data_AF-A0A1I0VB89-F1
#
_entry.id   AF-A0A1I0VB89-F1
#
_cell.length_a   1.000
_cell.length_b   1.000
_cell.length_c   1.000
_cell.angle_alpha   90.00
_cell.angle_beta   90.00
_cell.angle_gamma   90.00
#
_symmetry.space_group_name_H-M   'P 1'
#
loop_
_entity.id
_entity.type
_entity.pdbx_description
1 polymer ?
#
loop_
_entity_poly.entity_id
_entity_poly.type
_entity_poly.pdbx_seq_one_letter_code
_entity_poly.pdbx_strand_id
1 'polypeptide(L)'
;MTDFPSNTIRVKNCSSCGTSFNCGDTPEGSKCWCNDFPPIFTPSEVVGCLCSNCFKISCSSKIDEYVATITPKNAIQNKAKDLPKTTNLVDGIDYYIENGNYVFKAFFHLKRGHCCTNGCRHCPYGFKK
;
A
#
# COMPACT_ATOMS: atom_id res chain seq x y z
N MET A 1 -19.91 13.10 28.85
CA MET A 1 -20.17 12.83 27.42
C MET A 1 -19.07 13.54 26.64
N THR A 2 -18.00 12.84 26.31
CA THR A 2 -16.91 13.41 25.51
C THR A 2 -17.34 13.36 24.06
N ASP A 3 -17.61 14.53 23.51
CA ASP A 3 -17.88 14.75 22.09
C ASP A 3 -16.65 14.26 21.31
N PHE A 4 -16.77 13.10 20.64
CA PHE A 4 -15.75 12.66 19.69
C PHE A 4 -15.89 13.56 18.47
N PRO A 5 -14.86 14.32 18.06
CA PRO A 5 -14.95 15.12 16.85
C PRO A 5 -15.25 14.16 15.70
N SER A 6 -16.44 14.30 15.12
CA SER A 6 -16.81 13.54 13.93
C SER A 6 -15.70 13.71 12.90
N ASN A 7 -15.14 12.60 12.42
CA ASN A 7 -14.07 12.59 11.44
C ASN A 7 -14.65 13.05 10.10
N THR A 8 -14.84 14.36 9.97
CA THR A 8 -15.50 15.02 8.83
C THR A 8 -14.54 15.14 7.67
N ILE A 9 -15.05 14.95 6.45
CA ILE A 9 -14.30 15.17 5.21
C ILE A 9 -13.82 16.61 5.15
N ARG A 10 -12.51 16.80 4.92
CA ARG A 10 -11.87 18.10 4.73
C ARG A 10 -11.25 18.20 3.34
N VAL A 11 -11.39 19.37 2.72
CA VAL A 11 -10.64 19.70 1.50
C VAL A 11 -9.21 20.05 1.91
N LYS A 12 -8.23 19.44 1.24
CA LYS A 12 -6.79 19.66 1.40
C LYS A 12 -6.15 19.88 0.03
N ASN A 13 -5.00 20.55 0.00
CA ASN A 13 -4.18 20.65 -1.21
C ASN A 13 -2.98 19.73 -1.10
N CYS A 14 -2.69 19.01 -2.17
CA CYS A 14 -1.56 18.09 -2.20
C CYS A 14 -0.23 18.88 -2.17
N SER A 15 0.65 18.55 -1.23
CA SER A 15 1.98 19.17 -1.13
C SER A 15 2.91 18.84 -2.31
N SER A 16 2.61 17.77 -3.08
CA SER A 16 3.42 17.34 -4.22
C SER A 16 2.96 17.92 -5.55
N CYS A 17 1.65 18.04 -5.79
CA CYS A 17 1.11 18.48 -7.09
C CYS A 17 0.11 19.65 -7.03
N GLY A 18 -0.19 20.17 -5.84
CA GLY A 18 -1.13 21.28 -5.64
C GLY A 18 -2.62 20.93 -5.80
N THR A 19 -2.97 19.74 -6.30
CA THR A 19 -4.36 19.34 -6.52
C THR A 19 -5.16 19.30 -5.22
N SER A 20 -6.35 19.92 -5.22
CA SER A 20 -7.30 19.82 -4.11
C SER A 20 -7.93 18.43 -4.04
N PHE A 21 -8.09 17.89 -2.84
CA PHE A 21 -8.68 16.58 -2.61
C PHE A 21 -9.39 16.49 -1.26
N ASN A 22 -10.29 15.52 -1.14
CA ASN A 22 -11.03 15.24 0.09
C ASN A 22 -10.27 14.22 0.97
N CYS A 23 -10.12 14.55 2.24
CA CYS A 23 -9.46 13.71 3.25
C CYS A 23 -10.36 13.58 4.50
N GLY A 24 -10.63 12.36 4.93
CA GLY A 24 -11.50 12.04 6.06
C GLY A 24 -12.41 10.86 5.74
N ASP A 25 -13.00 10.26 6.78
CA ASP A 25 -13.99 9.21 6.59
C ASP A 25 -15.33 9.81 6.12
N THR A 26 -16.08 9.05 5.34
CA THR A 26 -17.45 9.46 4.97
C THR A 26 -18.35 9.44 6.21
N PRO A 27 -19.43 10.24 6.26
CA PRO A 27 -20.41 10.20 7.35
C PRO A 27 -20.99 8.81 7.64
N GLU A 28 -21.09 7.95 6.62
CA GLU A 28 -21.60 6.58 6.72
C GLU A 28 -20.55 5.59 7.27
N GLY A 29 -19.38 6.08 7.69
CA GLY A 29 -18.27 5.24 8.18
C GLY A 29 -17.52 4.48 7.09
N SER A 30 -17.80 4.75 5.81
CA SER A 30 -17.00 4.20 4.71
C SER A 30 -15.58 4.78 4.74
N LYS A 31 -14.62 3.85 4.72
CA LYS A 31 -13.18 4.05 4.88
C LYS A 31 -12.66 5.01 3.81
N CYS A 32 -11.98 6.08 4.23
CA CYS A 32 -11.20 6.92 3.33
C CYS A 32 -10.34 6.05 2.39
N TRP A 33 -10.19 6.44 1.11
CA TRP A 33 -9.41 5.71 0.11
C TRP A 33 -7.97 5.39 0.56
N CYS A 34 -7.41 6.16 1.51
CA CYS A 34 -6.07 5.92 2.03
C CYS A 34 -5.95 4.62 2.82
N ASN A 35 -7.07 4.09 3.35
CA ASN A 35 -7.12 2.85 4.11
C ASN A 35 -6.88 1.59 3.25
N ASP A 36 -6.93 1.71 1.92
CA ASP A 36 -6.60 0.61 1.00
C ASP A 36 -5.08 0.43 0.85
N PHE A 37 -4.28 1.40 1.29
CA PHE A 37 -2.82 1.36 1.18
C PHE A 37 -2.20 0.77 2.45
N PRO A 38 -1.08 0.04 2.33
CA PRO A 38 -0.42 -0.53 3.49
C PRO A 38 0.12 0.59 4.41
N PRO A 39 0.10 0.40 5.74
CA PRO A 39 0.60 1.38 6.70
C PRO A 39 2.14 1.37 6.78
N ILE A 40 2.80 1.34 5.62
CA ILE A 40 4.26 1.41 5.47
C ILE A 40 4.73 2.86 5.48
N PHE A 41 3.83 3.80 5.22
CA PHE A 41 4.10 5.21 5.36
C PHE A 41 3.97 5.60 6.84
N THR A 42 5.08 5.69 7.55
CA THR A 42 5.13 6.55 8.75
C THR A 42 5.27 7.98 8.24
N PRO A 43 4.29 8.87 8.45
CA PRO A 43 4.43 10.26 8.09
C PRO A 43 5.68 10.80 8.79
N SER A 44 6.73 11.12 8.01
CA SER A 44 7.81 11.93 8.55
C SER A 44 7.29 13.37 8.67
N GLU A 45 7.83 14.12 9.62
CA GLU A 45 7.42 15.52 9.87
C GLU A 45 7.59 16.44 8.64
N VAL A 46 8.25 15.96 7.59
CA VAL A 46 8.60 16.71 6.38
C VAL A 46 7.54 16.60 5.27
N VAL A 47 6.70 15.55 5.27
CA VAL A 47 5.75 15.33 4.16
C VAL A 47 4.34 15.82 4.53
N GLY A 48 3.89 16.87 3.84
CA GLY A 48 2.52 17.38 3.94
C GLY A 48 1.45 16.43 3.35
N CYS A 49 0.20 16.88 3.31
CA CYS A 49 -0.93 16.10 2.79
C CYS A 49 -0.74 15.70 1.31
N LEU A 50 -0.97 14.43 0.96
CA LEU A 50 -0.89 13.93 -0.42
C LEU A 50 -2.26 13.50 -0.95
N CYS A 51 -2.58 13.85 -2.20
CA CYS A 51 -3.76 13.32 -2.89
C CYS A 51 -3.57 11.83 -3.22
N SER A 52 -4.65 11.14 -3.61
CA SER A 52 -4.63 9.70 -3.88
C SER A 52 -3.52 9.27 -4.86
N ASN A 53 -3.31 10.01 -5.95
CA ASN A 53 -2.28 9.67 -6.93
C ASN A 53 -0.86 9.84 -6.38
N CYS A 54 -0.55 11.01 -5.79
CA CYS A 54 0.76 11.27 -5.21
C CYS A 54 1.05 10.32 -4.02
N PHE A 55 0.04 10.01 -3.21
CA PHE A 55 0.16 9.04 -2.13
C PHE A 55 0.45 7.64 -2.66
N LYS A 56 -0.25 7.18 -3.70
CA LYS A 56 0.03 5.90 -4.37
C LYS A 56 1.48 5.84 -4.87
N ILE A 57 1.98 6.91 -5.49
CA ILE A 57 3.36 6.99 -5.97
C ILE A 57 4.35 6.90 -4.80
N SER A 58 4.14 7.69 -3.74
CA SER A 58 4.99 7.66 -2.56
C SER A 58 4.97 6.30 -1.86
N CYS A 59 3.81 5.67 -1.71
CA CYS A 59 3.66 4.32 -1.16
C CYS A 59 4.38 3.29 -2.03
N SER A 60 4.22 3.33 -3.36
CA SER A 60 4.92 2.41 -4.27
C SER A 60 6.42 2.52 -4.10
N SER A 61 6.96 3.75 -4.08
CA SER A 61 8.40 3.96 -3.88
C SER A 61 8.91 3.36 -2.57
N LYS A 62 8.18 3.56 -1.46
CA LYS A 62 8.56 2.98 -0.16
C LYS A 62 8.45 1.46 -0.11
N ILE A 63 7.49 0.90 -0.82
CA ILE A 63 7.35 -0.55 -0.96
C ILE A 63 8.49 -1.10 -1.81
N ASP A 64 8.87 -0.43 -2.89
CA ASP A 64 9.96 -0.87 -3.75
C ASP A 64 11.31 -0.80 -2.98
N GLU A 65 11.54 0.24 -2.19
CA GLU A 65 12.66 0.32 -1.23
C GLU A 65 12.64 -0.86 -0.23
N TYR A 66 11.49 -1.14 0.37
CA TYR A 66 11.33 -2.26 1.30
C TYR A 66 11.63 -3.61 0.64
N VAL A 67 11.03 -3.86 -0.53
CA VAL A 67 11.22 -5.10 -1.31
C VAL A 67 12.69 -5.26 -1.71
N ALA A 68 13.40 -4.17 -2.02
CA ALA A 68 14.83 -4.23 -2.35
C ALA A 68 15.70 -4.75 -1.18
N THR A 69 15.24 -4.65 0.07
CA THR A 69 15.92 -5.24 1.25
C THR A 69 15.62 -6.73 1.45
N ILE A 70 14.66 -7.28 0.69
CA ILE A 70 14.21 -8.66 0.83
C ILE A 70 15.07 -9.59 -0.03
N THR A 71 15.47 -10.69 0.59
CA THR A 71 16.17 -11.81 -0.03
C THR A 71 15.38 -13.09 0.22
N PRO A 72 15.59 -14.17 -0.57
CA PRO A 72 14.95 -15.45 -0.31
C PRO A 72 15.13 -15.96 1.14
N LYS A 73 16.28 -15.63 1.77
CA LYS A 73 16.60 -16.05 3.14
C LYS A 73 15.77 -15.33 4.20
N ASN A 74 15.49 -14.03 4.02
CA ASN A 74 14.75 -13.23 5.01
C ASN A 74 13.25 -13.09 4.67
N ALA A 75 12.83 -13.50 3.47
CA ALA A 75 11.45 -13.33 3.01
C ALA A 75 10.40 -14.01 3.92
N ILE A 76 10.75 -15.09 4.63
CA ILE A 76 9.81 -15.74 5.58
C ILE A 76 9.60 -14.94 6.87
N GLN A 77 10.56 -14.07 7.20
CA GLN A 77 10.54 -13.18 8.38
C GLN A 77 10.14 -11.75 8.01
N ASN A 78 9.68 -11.53 6.77
CA ASN A 78 9.26 -10.21 6.31
C ASN A 78 8.11 -9.67 7.20
N LYS A 79 8.11 -8.36 7.47
CA LYS A 79 7.07 -7.67 8.27
C LYS A 79 5.77 -7.42 7.50
N ALA A 80 5.79 -7.49 6.16
CA ALA A 80 4.58 -7.25 5.37
C ALA A 80 3.49 -8.29 5.62
N LYS A 81 3.86 -9.51 6.02
CA LYS A 81 2.91 -10.58 6.42
C LYS A 81 2.10 -10.25 7.68
N ASP A 82 2.62 -9.33 8.52
CA ASP A 82 2.01 -8.94 9.79
C ASP A 82 1.12 -7.70 9.63
N LEU A 83 1.07 -7.10 8.42
CA LEU A 83 0.22 -5.95 8.14
C LEU A 83 -1.26 -6.33 8.17
N PRO A 84 -2.16 -5.39 8.52
CA PRO A 84 -3.59 -5.60 8.38
C PRO A 84 -3.95 -6.07 6.98
N LYS A 85 -4.76 -7.12 6.89
CA LYS A 85 -5.22 -7.63 5.59
C LYS A 85 -6.16 -6.61 4.95
N THR A 86 -5.77 -6.07 3.81
CA THR A 86 -6.63 -5.25 2.97
C THR A 86 -7.53 -6.14 2.15
N THR A 87 -8.81 -5.77 2.02
CA THR A 87 -9.77 -6.50 1.17
C THR A 87 -9.52 -6.21 -0.31
N ASN A 88 -9.05 -5.00 -0.61
CA ASN A 88 -8.83 -4.52 -1.96
C ASN A 88 -7.37 -4.72 -2.40
N LEU A 89 -7.19 -5.12 -3.65
CA LEU A 89 -5.90 -5.15 -4.33
C LEU A 89 -5.66 -3.82 -5.03
N VAL A 90 -4.50 -3.21 -4.79
CA VAL A 90 -4.19 -1.89 -5.33
C VAL A 90 -3.23 -2.03 -6.52
N ASP A 91 -3.66 -1.57 -7.70
CA ASP A 91 -2.79 -1.48 -8.87
C ASP A 91 -1.56 -0.62 -8.57
N GLY A 92 -0.39 -1.00 -9.09
CA GLY A 92 0.93 -0.42 -8.82
C GLY A 92 1.54 -0.87 -7.49
N ILE A 93 0.75 -1.40 -6.56
CA ILE A 93 1.20 -1.86 -5.23
C ILE A 93 1.24 -3.39 -5.17
N ASP A 94 0.09 -4.01 -5.40
CA ASP A 94 -0.10 -5.46 -5.33
C ASP A 94 0.12 -6.14 -6.68
N TYR A 95 -0.24 -5.46 -7.76
CA TYR A 95 -0.14 -5.96 -9.12
C TYR A 95 0.00 -4.82 -10.12
N TYR A 96 0.25 -5.16 -11.38
CA TYR A 96 -0.01 -4.30 -12.54
C TYR A 96 -0.68 -5.16 -13.63
N ILE A 97 -1.31 -4.52 -14.61
CA ILE A 97 -1.89 -5.21 -15.76
C ILE A 97 -0.88 -5.27 -16.90
N GLU A 98 -0.63 -6.47 -17.43
CA GLU A 98 0.19 -6.70 -18.61
C GLU A 98 -0.58 -7.63 -19.55
N ASN A 99 -0.82 -7.20 -20.79
CA ASN A 99 -1.59 -7.96 -21.78
C ASN A 99 -2.97 -8.43 -21.27
N GLY A 100 -3.66 -7.58 -20.50
CA GLY A 100 -4.97 -7.91 -19.90
C GLY A 100 -4.92 -8.85 -18.70
N ASN A 101 -3.73 -9.29 -18.28
CA ASN A 101 -3.56 -10.19 -17.14
C ASN A 101 -3.00 -9.46 -15.92
N TYR A 102 -3.40 -9.92 -14.73
CA TYR A 102 -2.84 -9.46 -13.46
C TYR A 102 -1.44 -10.04 -13.27
N VAL A 103 -0.45 -9.17 -13.14
CA VAL A 103 0.91 -9.54 -12.77
C VAL A 103 1.18 -9.07 -11.36
N PHE A 104 1.10 -10.00 -10.41
CA PHE A 104 1.32 -9.72 -8.99
C PHE A 104 2.78 -9.33 -8.70
N LYS A 105 2.96 -8.22 -7.97
CA LYS A 105 4.27 -7.72 -7.52
C LYS A 105 4.77 -8.52 -6.31
N ALA A 106 6.07 -8.40 -6.02
CA ALA A 106 6.71 -9.08 -4.90
C ALA A 106 6.03 -8.78 -3.55
N PHE A 107 5.58 -7.54 -3.34
CA PHE A 107 4.92 -7.12 -2.09
C PHE A 107 3.63 -7.90 -1.81
N PHE A 108 2.82 -8.19 -2.83
CA PHE A 108 1.62 -9.04 -2.69
C PHE A 108 1.98 -10.42 -2.15
N HIS A 109 3.07 -11.01 -2.65
CA HIS A 109 3.56 -12.31 -2.17
C HIS A 109 4.12 -12.22 -0.75
N LEU A 110 4.75 -11.11 -0.37
CA LEU A 110 5.22 -10.90 1.01
C LEU A 110 4.06 -10.78 2.01
N LYS A 111 2.99 -10.06 1.65
CA LYS A 111 1.75 -9.99 2.45
C LYS A 111 1.11 -11.36 2.67
N ARG A 112 1.24 -12.29 1.70
CA ARG A 112 0.80 -13.69 1.86
C ARG A 112 1.58 -14.43 2.95
N GLY A 113 2.83 -14.05 3.19
CA GLY A 113 3.68 -14.59 4.25
C GLY A 113 4.34 -15.95 3.99
N HIS A 114 4.06 -16.60 2.85
CA HIS A 114 4.69 -17.87 2.47
C HIS A 114 4.81 -18.06 0.95
N CYS A 115 5.75 -18.93 0.55
CA CYS A 115 5.92 -19.34 -0.85
C CYS A 115 4.79 -20.29 -1.28
N CYS A 116 4.21 -20.05 -2.44
CA CYS A 116 3.14 -20.89 -3.01
C CYS A 116 3.62 -21.92 -4.06
N THR A 117 4.94 -22.05 -4.24
CA THR A 117 5.60 -23.02 -5.15
C THR A 117 5.11 -23.02 -6.60
N ASN A 118 4.53 -21.91 -7.06
CA ASN A 118 4.00 -21.78 -8.42
C ASN A 118 4.99 -21.22 -9.46
N GLY A 119 6.20 -20.82 -9.05
CA GLY A 119 7.19 -20.20 -9.95
C GLY A 119 6.78 -18.78 -10.38
N CYS A 120 6.24 -17.98 -9.46
CA CYS A 120 5.74 -16.63 -9.76
C CYS A 120 6.86 -15.71 -10.30
N ARG A 121 6.55 -14.87 -11.30
CA ARG A 121 7.48 -13.92 -11.93
C ARG A 121 8.21 -13.03 -10.92
N HIS A 122 7.49 -12.52 -9.92
CA HIS A 122 8.01 -11.62 -8.88
C HIS A 122 8.15 -12.32 -7.52
N CYS A 123 8.54 -13.60 -7.50
CA CYS A 123 8.64 -14.40 -6.28
C CYS A 123 9.77 -13.88 -5.36
N PRO A 124 9.46 -13.34 -4.16
CA PRO A 124 10.49 -12.87 -3.23
C PRO A 124 11.19 -14.03 -2.50
N TYR A 125 10.62 -15.24 -2.56
CA TYR A 125 11.15 -16.45 -1.91
C TYR A 125 12.15 -17.21 -2.79
N GLY A 126 12.43 -16.75 -4.01
CA GLY A 126 13.43 -17.33 -4.91
C GLY A 126 13.05 -18.64 -5.60
N PHE A 127 11.86 -19.18 -5.36
CA PHE A 127 11.40 -20.41 -6.02
C PHE A 127 11.13 -20.19 -7.52
N LYS A 128 11.68 -21.08 -8.36
CA LYS A 128 11.46 -21.17 -9.81
C LYS A 128 11.01 -22.59 -10.17
N LYS A 129 10.09 -22.71 -11.13
CA LYS A 129 9.67 -24.00 -11.71
C LYS A 129 10.66 -24.45 -12.78
#